data_AF-A0A0D6L1P8-F1
#
_entry.id   AF-A0A0D6L1P8-F1
#
_cell.length_a   1.000
_cell.length_b   1.000
_cell.length_c   1.000
_cell.angle_alpha   90.00
_cell.angle_beta   90.00
_cell.angle_gamma   90.00
#
_symmetry.space_group_name_H-M   'P 1'
#
loop_
_entity.id
_entity.type
_entity.pdbx_description
1 polymer ?
#
loop_
_entity_poly.entity_id
_entity_poly.type
_entity_poly.pdbx_seq_one_letter_code
_entity_poly.pdbx_strand_id
1 'polypeptide(L)' 'MNTDNTMSGRINVVLPDEVYETVKNLAGTERRSQSQMAAILIEEALESRKLLQKSPSPDQGKGAA' A
#
# COMPACT_ATOMS: atom_id res chain seq x y z
N MET A 1 4.17 -2.76 -26.95
CA MET A 1 3.27 -3.03 -25.80
C MET A 1 4.17 -3.28 -24.61
N ASN A 2 4.37 -2.29 -23.74
CA ASN A 2 5.14 -2.50 -22.51
C ASN A 2 4.19 -3.12 -21.50
N THR A 3 4.34 -4.43 -21.28
CA THR A 3 3.79 -5.11 -20.11
C THR A 3 4.68 -4.73 -18.94
N ASP A 4 4.37 -3.61 -18.29
CA ASP A 4 4.83 -3.35 -16.93
C ASP A 4 4.23 -4.47 -16.06
N ASN A 5 4.98 -5.55 -15.94
CA ASN A 5 4.65 -6.69 -15.12
C ASN A 5 4.89 -6.27 -13.66
N THR A 6 3.97 -5.48 -13.12
CA THR A 6 3.97 -5.08 -11.72
C THR A 6 3.67 -6.33 -10.90
N MET A 7 4.71 -7.10 -10.59
CA MET A 7 4.59 -8.35 -9.85
C MET A 7 4.13 -8.04 -8.42
N SER A 8 2.82 -8.09 -8.21
CA SER A 8 2.23 -8.08 -6.86
C SER A 8 2.47 -9.46 -6.23
N GLY A 9 3.31 -9.50 -5.20
CA GLY A 9 3.53 -10.68 -4.38
C GLY A 9 2.43 -10.82 -3.32
N ARG A 10 1.96 -12.05 -3.06
CA ARG A 10 1.10 -12.36 -1.92
C ARG A 10 1.95 -12.85 -0.76
N ILE A 11 1.70 -12.33 0.43
CA ILE A 11 2.28 -12.83 1.68
C ILE A 11 1.17 -13.35 2.58
N ASN A 12 1.44 -14.43 3.31
CA ASN A 12 0.57 -14.92 4.38
C ASN A 12 1.23 -14.56 5.71
N VAL A 13 0.50 -13.88 6.58
CA VAL A 13 1.01 -13.40 7.87
C VAL A 13 -0.02 -13.69 8.97
N VAL A 14 0.46 -14.09 10.13
CA VAL A 14 -0.33 -14.17 11.36
C VAL A 14 -0.06 -12.91 12.17
N LEU A 15 -1.10 -12.13 12.43
CA LEU A 15 -1.02 -10.91 13.23
C LEU A 15 -1.42 -11.22 14.68
N PRO A 16 -0.78 -10.59 15.68
CA PRO A 16 -1.31 -10.58 17.05
C PRO A 16 -2.72 -9.99 17.08
N ASP A 17 -3.56 -10.48 17.99
CA ASP A 17 -4.98 -10.11 18.08
C ASP A 17 -5.21 -8.60 18.12
N GLU A 18 -4.41 -7.88 18.93
CA GLU A 18 -4.48 -6.42 19.03
C GLU A 18 -4.25 -5.75 17.67
N VAL A 19 -3.19 -6.14 16.96
CA VAL A 19 -2.85 -5.58 15.65
C VAL A 19 -3.94 -5.92 14.63
N TYR A 20 -4.45 -7.14 14.65
CA TYR A 20 -5.51 -7.58 13.75
C TYR A 20 -6.79 -6.74 13.92
N GLU A 21 -7.26 -6.57 15.15
CA GLU A 21 -8.48 -5.80 15.42
C GLU A 21 -8.29 -4.30 15.12
N THR A 22 -7.10 -3.74 15.39
CA THR A 22 -6.80 -2.36 15.00
C THR A 22 -6.86 -2.17 13.48
N VAL A 23 -6.21 -3.04 12.69
CA VAL A 23 -6.22 -2.96 11.22
C VAL A 23 -7.65 -3.14 10.68
N LYS A 24 -8.42 -4.07 11.25
CA LYS A 24 -9.82 -4.32 10.88
C LYS A 24 -10.71 -3.08 11.09
N ASN A 25 -10.59 -2.45 12.26
CA ASN A 25 -11.38 -1.26 12.59
C ASN A 25 -10.99 -0.06 11.73
N LEU A 26 -9.68 0.12 11.47
CA LEU A 26 -9.19 1.19 10.61
C LEU A 26 -9.66 1.01 9.16
N ALA A 27 -9.60 -0.22 8.63
CA ALA A 27 -10.12 -0.54 7.30
C ALA A 27 -11.61 -0.19 7.17
N GLY A 28 -12.41 -0.52 8.20
CA GLY A 28 -13.83 -0.17 8.26
C GLY A 28 -14.07 1.35 8.28
N THR A 29 -13.29 2.09 9.07
CA THR A 29 -13.38 3.54 9.19
C THR A 29 -13.04 4.25 7.87
N GLU A 30 -12.01 3.78 7.17
CA GLU A 30 -11.56 4.36 5.90
C GLU A 30 -12.29 3.81 4.67
N ARG A 31 -13.28 2.94 4.86
CA ARG A 31 -14.02 2.27 3.77
C ARG A 31 -13.10 1.54 2.78
N ARG A 32 -12.05 0.88 3.28
CA ARG A 32 -11.12 0.06 2.50
C ARG A 32 -11.24 -1.42 2.89
N SER A 33 -10.76 -2.32 2.04
CA SER A 33 -10.61 -3.72 2.47
C SER A 33 -9.50 -3.85 3.51
N GLN A 34 -9.58 -4.86 4.39
CA GLN A 34 -8.52 -5.14 5.36
C GLN A 34 -7.16 -5.39 4.68
N SER A 35 -7.16 -6.09 3.54
CA SER A 35 -5.94 -6.37 2.78
C SER A 35 -5.30 -5.10 2.20
N GLN A 36 -6.12 -4.17 1.68
CA GLN A 36 -5.63 -2.88 1.20
C GLN A 36 -5.09 -2.03 2.34
N MET A 37 -5.82 -1.97 3.46
CA MET A 37 -5.37 -1.24 4.65
C MET A 37 -4.03 -1.78 5.16
N ALA A 38 -3.89 -3.10 5.27
CA ALA A 38 -2.63 -3.73 5.68
C ALA A 38 -1.48 -3.40 4.73
N ALA A 39 -1.71 -3.42 3.41
CA ALA A 39 -0.70 -3.05 2.42
C ALA A 39 -0.24 -1.60 2.58
N ILE A 40 -1.18 -0.66 2.76
CA ILE A 40 -0.88 0.77 2.98
C ILE A 40 -0.03 0.96 4.23
N LEU A 41 -0.43 0.36 5.35
CA LEU A 41 0.32 0.48 6.61
C LEU A 41 1.74 -0.10 6.49
N ILE A 42 1.91 -1.18 5.72
CA ILE A 42 3.24 -1.73 5.42
C ILE A 42 4.06 -0.76 4.58
N GLU A 43 3.48 -0.18 3.53
CA GLU A 43 4.14 0.83 2.69
C GLU A 43 4.57 2.05 3.53
N GLU A 44 3.68 2.61 4.33
CA GLU A 44 3.95 3.74 5.23
C GLU A 44 5.05 3.43 6.24
N ALA A 45 5.07 2.21 6.79
CA ALA A 45 6.13 1.78 7.70
C ALA A 45 7.49 1.64 7.00
N LEU A 46 7.51 1.19 5.74
CA LEU A 46 8.73 1.10 4.93
C LEU A 46 9.23 2.48 4.48
N GLU A 47 8.32 3.40 4.13
CA GLU A 47 8.64 4.81 3.86
C GLU A 47 9.23 5.49 5.10
N SER A 48 8.62 5.27 6.28
CA SER A 48 9.11 5.81 7.56
C SER A 48 10.52 5.32 7.92
N ARG A 49 10.88 4.11 7.46
CA ARG A 49 12.22 3.53 7.62
C ARG A 49 13.20 3.95 6.52
N LYS A 50 12.77 4.78 5.57
CA LYS A 50 13.55 5.19 4.38
C LYS A 50 13.97 4.01 3.50
N LEU A 51 13.27 2.89 3.60
CA LEU A 51 13.51 1.67 2.82
C LEU A 51 12.71 1.69 1.51
N LEU A 52 11.59 2.39 1.50
CA LEU A 52 10.83 2.71 0.30
C LEU A 52 10.99 4.20 0.03
N GLN A 53 11.66 4.56 -1.07
CA GLN A 53 11.63 5.95 -1.55
C GLN A 53 10.42 6.09 -2.44
N LYS A 54 9.49 6.97 -2.06
CA LYS A 54 8.42 7.40 -2.95
C LYS A 54 9.05 8.28 -4.03
N SER A 55 9.52 7.65 -5.11
CA SER A 55 9.87 8.40 -6.31
C SER A 55 8.63 9.20 -6.69
N PRO A 56 8.69 10.54 -6.86
CA PRO A 56 7.59 11.24 -7.47
C PRO A 56 7.32 10.54 -8.81
N SER A 57 6.10 10.03 -9.00
CA SER A 57 5.73 9.32 -10.21
C SER A 57 6.19 10.14 -11.42
N PRO A 58 6.95 9.59 -12.38
CA PRO A 58 7.24 10.29 -13.61
C PRO A 58 5.93 10.38 -14.40
N ASP A 59 5.35 11.58 -14.41
CA ASP A 59 4.64 12.19 -15.53
C ASP A 59 3.21 11.68 -15.90
N GLN A 60 2.24 12.59 -15.73
CA GLN A 60 1.22 12.82 -16.76
C GLN A 60 1.15 14.33 -17.08
N GLY A 61 2.27 14.88 -17.52
CA GLY A 61 2.30 15.89 -18.57
C GLY A 61 1.74 15.27 -19.86
N LYS A 62 0.42 15.39 -20.04
CA LYS A 62 -0.21 15.34 -21.36
C LYS A 62 -1.11 16.57 -21.47
N GLY A 63 -0.64 17.55 -22.22
CA GLY A 63 -1.13 18.92 -22.21
C GLY A 63 -2.44 19.18 -22.95
N ALA A 64 -2.83 20.44 -22.89
CA ALA A 64 -3.57 21.12 -23.94
C ALA A 64 -3.08 22.58 -24.00
N ALA A 65 -2.94 23.04 -25.24
CA ALA A 65 -2.36 24.30 -25.68
C ALA A 65 -3.09 25.56 -25.19
#